data_AF-A0A7V9TIN0-F1
#
_entry.id   AF-A0A7V9TIN0-F1
#
_cell.length_a   1.000
_cell.length_b   1.000
_cell.length_c   1.000
_cell.angle_alpha   90.00
_cell.angle_beta   90.00
_cell.angle_gamma   90.00
#
_symmetry.space_group_name_H-M   'P 1'
#
loop_
_entity.id
_entity.type
_entity.pdbx_description
1 polymer ?
#
loop_
_entity_poly.entity_id
_entity_poly.type
_entity_poly.pdbx_seq_one_letter_code
_entity_poly.pdbx_strand_id
1 'polypeptide(L)'
;MIVYRHGTLEAGIYAPRGVDDQSPHARDEVYVVVKGRGVFICGTTRKPFTPGELLFVPAGTIHRFEDFTDDLTVWVVFYGPPGGENVR
;
A
#
# COMPACT_ATOMS: atom_id res chain seq x y z
N MET A 1 -6.03 9.84 -0.79
CA MET A 1 -5.82 11.28 -0.53
C MET A 1 -4.51 11.47 0.23
N ILE A 2 -3.54 12.20 -0.31
CA ILE A 2 -2.30 12.56 0.41
C ILE A 2 -2.61 13.71 1.37
N VAL A 3 -2.21 13.59 2.63
CA VAL A 3 -2.49 14.54 3.70
C VAL A 3 -1.23 15.11 4.37
N TYR A 4 -0.07 14.50 4.12
CA TYR A 4 1.20 14.93 4.69
C TYR A 4 2.35 14.74 3.71
N ARG A 5 3.35 15.64 3.76
CA ARG A 5 4.55 15.62 2.93
C ARG A 5 5.76 16.09 3.74
N HIS A 6 6.90 15.40 3.61
CA HIS A 6 8.19 15.84 4.13
C HIS A 6 9.35 15.20 3.36
N GLY A 7 10.19 16.00 2.70
CA GLY A 7 11.22 15.47 1.79
C GLY A 7 10.58 14.64 0.66
N THR A 8 11.05 13.40 0.47
CA THR A 8 10.45 12.46 -0.49
C THR A 8 9.24 11.70 0.06
N LEU A 9 8.95 11.84 1.37
CA LEU A 9 7.84 11.17 2.02
C LEU A 9 6.51 11.85 1.69
N GLU A 10 5.54 11.04 1.28
CA GLU A 10 4.14 11.42 1.16
C GLU A 10 3.29 10.41 1.92
N ALA A 11 2.40 10.88 2.79
CA ALA A 11 1.49 10.01 3.52
C ALA A 11 0.04 10.42 3.28
N GLY A 12 -0.83 9.43 3.18
CA GLY A 12 -2.24 9.62 2.87
C GLY A 12 -3.11 8.49 3.38
N ILE A 13 -4.41 8.65 3.20
CA ILE A 13 -5.37 7.56 3.39
C ILE A 13 -5.76 7.00 2.03
N TYR A 14 -5.73 5.67 1.94
CA TYR A 14 -6.31 4.89 0.86
C TYR A 14 -7.42 4.00 1.43
N ALA A 15 -8.58 3.98 0.77
CA ALA A 15 -9.78 3.31 1.25
C ALA A 15 -10.65 2.89 0.05
N PRO A 16 -10.20 1.91 -0.75
CA PRO A 16 -10.96 1.45 -1.90
C PRO A 16 -12.29 0.82 -1.44
N ARG A 17 -13.27 0.85 -2.34
CA ARG A 17 -14.60 0.27 -2.09
C ARG A 17 -14.94 -0.68 -3.23
N GLY A 18 -15.16 -1.95 -2.91
CA GLY A 18 -15.46 -3.01 -3.86
C GLY A 18 -14.24 -3.50 -4.65
N VAL A 19 -13.64 -2.63 -5.46
CA VAL A 19 -12.46 -2.96 -6.29
C VAL A 19 -11.30 -2.02 -5.96
N ASP A 20 -10.11 -2.59 -5.91
CA ASP A 20 -8.85 -1.84 -5.89
C ASP A 20 -8.35 -1.63 -7.33
N ASP A 21 -8.37 -0.38 -7.78
CA ASP A 21 -8.03 0.06 -9.13
C ASP A 21 -6.63 0.69 -9.24
N GLN A 22 -5.80 0.50 -8.21
CA GLN A 22 -4.42 0.99 -8.20
C GLN A 22 -3.56 0.44 -9.35
N SER A 23 -2.62 1.28 -9.77
CA SER A 23 -1.55 0.93 -10.71
C SER A 23 -0.20 0.91 -9.99
N PRO A 24 0.81 0.19 -10.52
CA PRO A 24 2.12 0.15 -9.91
C PRO A 24 2.75 1.55 -9.78
N HIS A 25 3.31 1.83 -8.61
CA HIS A 25 3.92 3.13 -8.32
C HIS A 25 5.44 3.08 -8.51
N ALA A 26 6.02 4.19 -8.97
CA ALA A 26 7.46 4.27 -9.26
C ALA A 26 8.35 4.40 -8.01
N ARG A 27 7.78 4.54 -6.82
CA ARG A 27 8.48 4.67 -5.52
C ARG A 27 8.09 3.52 -4.61
N ASP A 28 8.89 3.31 -3.57
CA ASP A 28 8.52 2.38 -2.51
C ASP A 28 7.26 2.86 -1.80
N GLU A 29 6.45 1.89 -1.41
CA GLU A 29 5.17 2.11 -0.80
C GLU A 29 4.97 1.22 0.42
N VAL A 30 4.41 1.81 1.47
CA VAL A 30 4.05 1.13 2.70
C VAL A 30 2.59 1.38 2.99
N TYR A 31 1.88 0.31 3.32
CA TYR A 31 0.55 0.38 3.88
C TYR A 31 0.56 0.02 5.36
N VAL A 32 -0.21 0.77 6.16
CA VAL A 32 -0.56 0.38 7.54
C VAL A 32 -2.06 0.17 7.59
N VAL A 33 -2.48 -1.05 7.90
CA VAL A 33 -3.91 -1.41 7.89
C VAL A 33 -4.58 -0.87 9.15
N VAL A 34 -5.55 0.03 8.97
CA VAL A 34 -6.31 0.64 10.08
C VAL A 34 -7.61 -0.12 10.32
N LYS A 35 -8.32 -0.48 9.25
CA LYS A 35 -9.58 -1.23 9.28
C LYS A 35 -9.68 -2.17 8.10
N GLY A 36 -10.59 -3.13 8.24
CA GLY A 36 -10.86 -4.17 7.26
C GLY A 36 -9.84 -5.30 7.28
N ARG A 37 -10.14 -6.33 6.50
CA ARG A 37 -9.32 -7.53 6.30
C ARG A 37 -9.52 -8.03 4.88
N GLY A 38 -8.60 -8.83 4.37
CA GLY A 38 -8.70 -9.40 3.04
C GLY A 38 -7.41 -10.12 2.66
N VAL A 39 -7.10 -10.11 1.37
CA VAL A 39 -5.88 -10.68 0.83
C VAL A 39 -5.08 -9.59 0.12
N PHE A 40 -3.79 -9.51 0.42
CA PHE A 40 -2.87 -8.61 -0.26
C PHE A 40 -2.00 -9.39 -1.24
N ILE A 41 -2.02 -8.94 -2.49
CA ILE A 41 -1.20 -9.43 -3.58
C ILE A 41 -0.05 -8.46 -3.77
N CYS A 42 1.19 -8.96 -3.78
CA CYS A 42 2.38 -8.16 -4.07
C CYS A 42 3.36 -9.00 -4.89
N GLY A 43 3.47 -8.70 -6.18
CA GLY A 43 4.19 -9.53 -7.14
C GLY A 43 3.61 -10.94 -7.17
N THR A 44 4.44 -11.94 -6.84
CA THR A 44 4.03 -13.35 -6.76
C THR A 44 3.52 -13.77 -5.38
N THR A 45 3.58 -12.88 -4.39
CA THR A 45 3.16 -13.18 -3.03
C THR A 45 1.68 -12.87 -2.83
N ARG A 46 0.96 -13.80 -2.21
CA ARG A 46 -0.42 -13.65 -1.75
C ARG A 46 -0.46 -13.93 -0.25
N LYS A 47 -0.94 -12.98 0.55
CA LYS A 47 -1.07 -13.17 2.00
C LYS A 47 -2.36 -12.57 2.55
N PRO A 48 -3.02 -13.21 3.53
CA PRO A 48 -4.09 -12.54 4.26
C PRO A 48 -3.52 -11.32 4.98
N PHE A 49 -4.36 -10.30 5.20
CA PHE A 49 -4.01 -9.17 6.05
C PHE A 49 -5.09 -8.83 7.07
N THR A 50 -4.69 -8.20 8.17
CA THR A 50 -5.60 -7.74 9.24
C THR A 50 -5.19 -6.36 9.77
N PRO A 51 -6.07 -5.66 10.53
CA PRO A 51 -5.71 -4.38 11.14
C PRO A 51 -4.48 -4.46 12.03
N GLY A 52 -3.62 -3.45 11.96
CA GLY A 52 -2.35 -3.37 12.68
C GLY A 52 -1.14 -3.89 11.90
N GLU A 53 -1.35 -4.55 10.75
CA GLU A 53 -0.25 -5.03 9.93
C GLU A 53 0.34 -3.94 9.02
N LEU A 54 1.63 -4.08 8.75
CA LEU A 54 2.38 -3.28 7.80
C LEU A 54 2.65 -4.12 6.54
N LEU A 55 2.32 -3.54 5.38
CA LEU A 55 2.54 -4.14 4.06
C LEU A 55 3.53 -3.28 3.31
N PHE A 56 4.56 -3.89 2.73
CA PHE A 56 5.58 -3.20 1.94
C PHE A 56 5.46 -3.62 0.48
N VAL A 57 5.61 -2.65 -0.42
CA VAL A 57 5.60 -2.81 -1.86
C VAL A 57 6.85 -2.14 -2.42
N PRO A 58 7.78 -2.90 -3.02
CA PRO A 58 8.91 -2.32 -3.75
C PRO A 58 8.42 -1.53 -4.96
N ALA A 59 9.11 -0.44 -5.28
CA ALA A 59 8.84 0.35 -6.48
C ALA A 59 8.66 -0.50 -7.75
N GLY A 60 7.63 -0.17 -8.52
CA GLY A 60 7.27 -0.85 -9.78
C GLY A 60 6.55 -2.18 -9.61
N THR A 61 6.37 -2.67 -8.37
CA THR A 61 5.72 -3.95 -8.13
C THR A 61 4.20 -3.86 -8.31
N ILE A 62 3.64 -4.74 -9.14
CA ILE A 62 2.19 -4.93 -9.24
C ILE A 62 1.69 -5.45 -7.90
N HIS A 63 0.71 -4.76 -7.33
CA HIS A 63 0.08 -5.12 -6.08
C HIS A 63 -1.41 -4.82 -6.10
N ARG A 64 -2.16 -5.45 -5.20
CA ARG A 64 -3.62 -5.30 -5.09
C ARG A 64 -4.15 -5.76 -3.74
N PHE A 65 -5.16 -5.07 -3.24
CA PHE A 65 -6.07 -5.58 -2.22
C PHE A 65 -7.19 -6.38 -2.91
N GLU A 66 -7.37 -7.64 -2.53
CA GLU A 66 -8.42 -8.54 -3.00
C GLU A 66 -9.26 -9.06 -1.83
N ASP A 67 -10.49 -9.49 -2.12
CA ASP A 67 -11.39 -10.15 -1.18
C ASP A 67 -11.52 -9.41 0.17
N PHE A 68 -11.49 -8.07 0.13
CA PHE A 68 -11.45 -7.24 1.32
C PHE A 68 -12.84 -6.79 1.77
N THR A 69 -12.99 -6.56 3.07
CA THR A 69 -14.24 -6.03 3.64
C THR A 69 -14.52 -4.60 3.20
N ASP A 70 -15.80 -4.23 3.09
CA ASP A 70 -16.24 -2.92 2.59
C ASP A 70 -15.69 -1.72 3.35
N ASP A 71 -15.17 -1.92 4.57
CA ASP A 71 -14.62 -0.90 5.46
C ASP A 71 -13.09 -0.76 5.40
N LEU A 72 -12.40 -1.42 4.44
CA LEU A 72 -10.96 -1.32 4.25
C LEU A 72 -10.50 0.15 4.30
N THR A 73 -9.55 0.41 5.18
CA THR A 73 -8.92 1.72 5.36
C THR A 73 -7.46 1.50 5.73
N VAL A 74 -6.55 2.07 4.95
CA VAL A 74 -5.11 1.98 5.16
C VAL A 74 -4.49 3.37 5.14
N TRP A 75 -3.45 3.56 5.96
CA TRP A 75 -2.45 4.58 5.63
C TRP A 75 -1.65 4.08 4.45
N VAL A 76 -1.40 4.97 3.49
CA VAL A 76 -0.46 4.76 2.39
C VAL A 76 0.68 5.74 2.55
N VAL A 77 1.91 5.26 2.44
CA VAL A 77 3.13 6.06 2.55
C VAL A 77 4.02 5.76 1.36
N PHE A 78 4.35 6.79 0.59
CA PHE A 78 5.36 6.72 -0.46
C PHE A 78 6.65 7.37 0.03
N TYR A 79 7.80 6.78 -0.29
CA TYR A 79 9.10 7.37 0.04
C TYR A 79 10.21 6.91 -0.91
N GLY A 80 11.38 7.55 -0.80
CA GLY A 80 12.55 7.25 -1.63
C GLY A 80 12.48 7.83 -3.05
N PRO A 81 13.56 7.63 -3.85
CA PRO A 81 13.62 8.05 -5.24
C PRO A 81 12.77 7.13 -6.14
N PRO A 82 12.52 7.52 -7.41
CA PRO A 82 12.03 6.58 -8.41
C PRO A 82 12.93 5.35 -8.52
N GLY A 83 12.34 4.15 -8.48
CA GLY A 83 13.07 2.87 -8.41
C GLY A 83 13.22 2.31 -7.00
N GLY A 84 12.81 3.03 -5.97
CA GLY A 84 12.83 2.57 -4.57
C GLY A 84 14.16 2.84 -3.86
N GLU A 85 14.18 2.57 -2.55
CA GLU A 85 15.41 2.62 -1.76
C GLU A 85 16.30 1.41 -2.07
N ASN A 86 17.61 1.60 -1.94
CA ASN A 86 18.55 0.48 -2.07
C ASN A 86 18.39 -0.47 -0.88
N VAL A 87 18.23 -1.76 -1.16
CA VAL A 87 18.32 -2.80 -0.13
C VAL A 87 19.74 -2.77 0.45
N ARG A 88 19.84 -2.50 1.75
CA ARG A 88 21.11 -2.59 2.48
C ARG A 88 21.39 -4.02 2.90
#